data_AF-A0A261USS5-F1
#
_entry.id   AF-A0A261USS5-F1
#
_cell.length_a   1.000
_cell.length_b   1.000
_cell.length_c   1.000
_cell.angle_alpha   90.00
_cell.angle_beta   90.00
_cell.angle_gamma   90.00
#
_symmetry.space_group_name_H-M   'P 1'
#
loop_
_entity.id
_entity.type
_entity.pdbx_description
1 polymer ?
#
loop_
_entity_poly.entity_id
_entity_poly.type
_entity_poly.pdbx_seq_one_letter_code
_entity_poly.pdbx_strand_id
1 'polypeptide(L)'
;MRTVLVGVAVALVAVVQSSHAAEVRIPRSMQGDKGKYYLLERSTKGGIITAVSRRDGVDSVVFTRTETNCKTKKMRVLGESETSVRDINNNSTKWFDLVPGSSKSDLFNYLCKK
;
A
#
# COMPACT_ATOMS: atom_id res chain seq x y z
N MET A 1 9.56 17.24 -66.82
CA MET A 1 9.47 16.22 -65.75
C MET A 1 10.40 16.62 -64.61
N ARG A 2 9.85 16.88 -63.42
CA ARG A 2 10.55 16.82 -62.11
C ARG A 2 9.51 17.01 -61.02
N THR A 3 8.84 15.92 -60.67
CA THR A 3 7.96 15.82 -59.51
C THR A 3 8.86 15.78 -58.27
N VAL A 4 8.74 16.76 -57.38
CA VAL A 4 9.39 16.74 -56.06
C VAL A 4 8.35 16.25 -55.06
N LEU A 5 8.53 15.02 -54.57
CA LEU A 5 7.78 14.47 -53.44
C LEU A 5 8.34 15.06 -52.15
N VAL A 6 7.58 15.95 -51.50
CA VAL A 6 7.86 16.41 -50.14
C VAL A 6 7.25 15.39 -49.18
N GLY A 7 8.09 14.54 -48.60
CA GLY A 7 7.69 13.61 -47.54
C GLY A 7 7.47 14.35 -46.23
N VAL A 8 6.24 14.38 -45.74
CA VAL A 8 5.90 14.85 -44.40
C VAL A 8 6.21 13.74 -43.41
N ALA A 9 7.28 13.89 -42.64
CA ALA A 9 7.60 12.99 -41.53
C ALA A 9 6.65 13.30 -40.34
N VAL A 10 5.68 12.43 -40.10
CA VAL A 10 4.82 12.48 -38.92
C VAL A 10 5.57 11.88 -37.74
N ALA A 11 6.10 12.73 -36.86
CA ALA A 11 6.69 12.28 -35.60
C ALA A 11 5.57 11.85 -34.62
N LEU A 12 5.44 10.54 -34.41
CA LEU A 12 4.60 9.96 -33.34
C LEU A 12 5.26 10.23 -31.98
N VAL A 13 4.79 11.27 -31.28
CA VAL A 13 5.15 11.50 -29.88
C VAL A 13 4.36 10.51 -29.03
N ALA A 14 5.00 9.43 -28.60
CA ALA A 14 4.43 8.49 -27.64
C ALA A 14 4.28 9.19 -26.29
N VAL A 15 3.04 9.51 -25.89
CA VAL A 15 2.73 10.02 -24.56
C VAL A 15 2.89 8.86 -23.57
N VAL A 16 3.99 8.85 -22.83
CA VAL A 16 4.22 7.89 -21.74
C VAL A 16 3.29 8.28 -20.59
N GLN A 17 2.11 7.66 -20.53
CA GLN A 17 1.19 7.83 -19.40
C GLN A 17 1.74 7.05 -18.19
N SER A 18 2.49 7.73 -17.34
CA SER A 18 2.84 7.23 -16.01
C SER A 18 1.57 7.14 -15.15
N SER A 19 0.89 5.99 -15.16
CA SER A 19 -0.22 5.74 -14.23
C SER A 19 0.33 5.59 -12.82
N HIS A 20 0.46 6.69 -12.08
CA HIS A 20 0.59 6.61 -10.63
C HIS A 20 -0.72 6.08 -10.07
N ALA A 21 -0.74 4.82 -9.67
CA ALA A 21 -1.84 4.26 -8.91
C ALA A 21 -2.07 5.16 -7.69
N ALA A 22 -3.27 5.74 -7.57
CA ALA A 22 -3.61 6.63 -6.48
C ALA A 22 -3.38 5.92 -5.14
N GLU A 23 -2.54 6.49 -4.28
CA GLU A 23 -2.25 5.93 -2.97
C GLU A 23 -3.52 5.96 -2.09
N VAL A 24 -3.90 4.82 -1.54
CA VAL A 24 -5.15 4.69 -0.77
C VAL A 24 -4.89 5.04 0.69
N ARG A 25 -5.33 6.22 1.13
CA ARG A 25 -5.12 6.67 2.52
C ARG A 25 -6.00 5.90 3.51
N ILE A 26 -5.39 5.42 4.60
CA ILE A 26 -6.08 4.80 5.74
C ILE A 26 -6.34 5.90 6.78
N PRO A 27 -7.61 6.24 7.07
CA PRO A 27 -7.93 7.23 8.10
C PRO A 27 -7.52 6.75 9.48
N ARG A 28 -7.06 7.69 10.32
CA ARG A 28 -6.76 7.42 11.73
C ARG A 28 -7.95 7.75 12.62
N SER A 29 -8.24 6.88 13.58
CA SER A 29 -9.27 7.08 14.61
C SER A 29 -8.79 7.92 15.79
N MET A 30 -7.46 8.04 15.99
CA MET A 30 -6.85 8.82 17.06
C MET A 30 -5.82 9.82 16.50
N GLN A 31 -5.82 11.05 17.01
CA GLN A 31 -5.03 12.17 16.47
C GLN A 31 -3.60 12.31 17.05
N GLY A 32 -3.19 11.42 17.97
CA GLY A 32 -1.88 11.52 18.64
C GLY A 32 -0.68 11.16 17.76
N ASP A 33 -0.89 10.39 16.69
CA ASP A 33 0.17 10.07 15.74
C ASP A 33 0.13 11.02 14.54
N LYS A 34 1.23 11.74 14.30
CA LYS A 34 1.42 12.63 13.15
C LYS A 34 1.67 11.89 11.83
N GLY A 35 1.87 10.58 11.89
CA GLY A 35 2.11 9.74 10.73
C GLY A 35 0.89 9.61 9.81
N LYS A 36 1.13 9.59 8.50
CA LYS A 36 0.11 9.30 7.50
C LYS A 36 0.22 7.83 7.08
N TYR A 37 -0.92 7.18 6.92
CA TYR A 37 -0.99 5.75 6.64
C TYR A 37 -1.64 5.50 5.29
N TYR A 38 -1.07 4.57 4.53
CA TYR A 38 -1.51 4.22 3.19
C TYR A 38 -1.55 2.71 3.00
N LEU A 39 -2.54 2.24 2.27
CA LEU A 39 -2.62 0.88 1.76
C LEU A 39 -1.99 0.86 0.36
N LEU A 40 -0.96 0.04 0.18
CA LEU A 40 -0.25 -0.10 -1.10
C LEU A 40 -0.75 -1.30 -1.88
N GLU A 41 -0.88 -2.43 -1.19
CA GLU A 41 -1.29 -3.69 -1.81
C GLU A 41 -2.30 -4.40 -0.91
N ARG A 42 -3.21 -5.14 -1.54
CA ARG A 42 -4.19 -6.00 -0.88
C ARG A 42 -4.43 -7.23 -1.73
N SER A 43 -4.40 -8.39 -1.09
CA SER A 43 -4.87 -9.65 -1.68
C SER A 43 -5.66 -10.43 -0.64
N THR A 44 -6.43 -11.43 -1.07
CA THR A 44 -7.23 -12.26 -0.17
C THR A 44 -7.14 -13.71 -0.61
N LYS A 45 -6.80 -14.60 0.33
CA LYS A 45 -6.71 -16.04 0.10
C LYS A 45 -7.23 -16.78 1.33
N GLY A 46 -8.16 -17.72 1.12
CA GLY A 46 -8.72 -18.52 2.23
C GLY A 46 -9.40 -17.69 3.32
N GLY A 47 -9.94 -16.51 2.99
CA GLY A 47 -10.54 -15.61 3.98
C GLY A 47 -9.55 -14.82 4.85
N ILE A 48 -8.25 -14.94 4.58
CA ILE A 48 -7.20 -14.11 5.16
C ILE A 48 -6.83 -13.02 4.16
N ILE A 49 -6.83 -11.77 4.61
CA ILE A 49 -6.40 -10.62 3.80
C ILE A 49 -4.91 -10.39 4.06
N THR A 50 -4.09 -10.40 3.02
CA THR A 50 -2.70 -9.95 3.08
C THR A 50 -2.64 -8.52 2.57
N ALA A 51 -2.02 -7.63 3.33
CA ALA A 51 -1.91 -6.22 2.99
C ALA A 51 -0.48 -5.71 3.17
N VAL A 52 -0.03 -4.86 2.25
CA VAL A 52 1.18 -4.04 2.44
C VAL A 52 0.72 -2.61 2.70
N SER A 53 1.16 -2.06 3.82
CA SER A 53 0.87 -0.68 4.21
C SER A 53 2.16 0.13 4.37
N ARG A 54 2.07 1.43 4.12
CA ARG A 54 3.14 2.40 4.37
C ARG A 54 2.70 3.37 5.46
N ARG A 55 3.61 3.68 6.37
CA ARG A 55 3.49 4.82 7.29
C ARG A 55 4.54 5.85 6.92
N ASP A 56 4.08 7.06 6.61
CA ASP A 56 4.94 8.24 6.46
C ASP A 56 4.94 8.97 7.80
N GLY A 57 5.94 8.69 8.63
CA GLY A 57 6.20 9.38 9.89
C GLY A 57 6.88 10.72 9.70
N VAL A 58 7.19 11.39 10.82
CA VAL A 58 7.98 12.62 10.79
C VAL A 58 9.43 12.33 10.41
N ASP A 59 10.01 11.27 10.98
CA ASP A 59 11.43 10.96 10.84
C ASP A 59 11.72 9.70 10.01
N SER A 60 10.68 8.88 9.73
CA SER A 60 10.86 7.61 9.03
C SER A 60 9.65 7.23 8.20
N VAL A 61 9.91 6.49 7.12
CA VAL A 61 8.91 5.78 6.34
C VAL A 61 9.03 4.30 6.67
N VAL A 62 7.92 3.66 7.02
CA VAL A 62 7.90 2.23 7.37
C VAL A 62 6.90 1.50 6.50
N PHE A 63 7.36 0.45 5.84
CA PHE A 63 6.55 -0.51 5.09
C PHE A 63 6.30 -1.73 5.97
N THR A 64 5.04 -2.13 6.10
CA THR A 64 4.62 -3.28 6.91
C THR A 64 3.80 -4.23 6.04
N ARG A 65 4.13 -5.52 6.07
CA ARG A 65 3.27 -6.57 5.51
C ARG A 65 2.50 -7.23 6.64
N THR A 66 1.18 -7.35 6.48
CA THR A 66 0.29 -7.95 7.48
C THR A 66 -0.60 -9.01 6.89
N GLU A 67 -1.03 -9.94 7.74
CA GLU A 67 -2.21 -10.75 7.50
C GLU A 67 -3.32 -10.39 8.48
N THR A 68 -4.56 -10.42 7.99
CA THR A 68 -5.76 -10.03 8.72
C THR A 68 -6.84 -11.09 8.57
N ASN A 69 -7.40 -11.53 9.70
CA ASN A 69 -8.59 -12.38 9.73
C ASN A 69 -9.78 -11.58 10.27
N CYS A 70 -10.66 -11.15 9.37
CA CYS A 70 -11.85 -10.37 9.75
C CYS A 70 -12.86 -11.17 10.59
N LYS A 71 -12.85 -12.51 10.52
CA LYS A 71 -13.76 -13.37 11.32
C LYS A 71 -13.31 -13.44 12.77
N THR A 72 -12.02 -13.63 13.02
CA THR A 72 -11.47 -13.76 14.38
C THR A 72 -11.06 -12.42 14.97
N LYS A 73 -11.08 -11.33 14.19
CA LYS A 73 -10.64 -9.98 14.58
C LYS A 73 -9.17 -9.92 15.02
N LYS A 74 -8.33 -10.75 14.41
CA LYS A 74 -6.88 -10.81 14.70
C LYS A 74 -6.04 -10.43 13.49
N MET A 75 -4.83 -9.97 13.77
CA MET A 75 -3.80 -9.70 12.77
C MET A 75 -2.48 -10.33 13.16
N ARG A 76 -1.58 -10.50 12.19
CA ARG A 76 -0.15 -10.70 12.41
C ARG A 76 0.66 -9.83 11.46
N VAL A 77 1.82 -9.38 11.92
CA VAL A 77 2.81 -8.73 11.06
C VAL A 77 3.69 -9.83 10.49
N LEU A 78 3.86 -9.86 9.17
CA LEU A 78 4.76 -10.80 8.49
C LEU A 78 6.19 -10.25 8.42
N GLY A 79 6.32 -8.92 8.43
CA GLY A 79 7.58 -8.22 8.52
C GLY A 79 7.46 -6.74 8.20
N GLU A 80 8.57 -6.03 8.36
CA GLU A 80 8.68 -4.59 8.17
C GLU A 80 9.98 -4.21 7.47
N SER A 81 10.03 -3.01 6.90
CA SER A 81 11.24 -2.38 6.34
C SER A 81 11.10 -0.86 6.36
N GLU A 82 12.21 -0.16 6.57
CA GLU A 82 12.27 1.30 6.40
C GLU A 82 12.78 1.71 5.00
N THR A 83 13.21 0.74 4.19
CA THR A 83 13.82 0.97 2.88
C THR A 83 12.81 0.86 1.75
N SER A 84 12.14 -0.29 1.63
CA SER A 84 11.19 -0.54 0.55
C SER A 84 10.25 -1.72 0.84
N VAL A 85 9.20 -1.86 0.02
CA VAL A 85 8.30 -3.03 0.04
C VAL A 85 9.03 -4.35 -0.27
N ARG A 86 10.08 -4.29 -1.10
CA ARG A 86 10.88 -5.47 -1.50
C ARG A 86 11.78 -5.94 -0.37
N ASP A 87 12.21 -5.02 0.49
CA ASP A 87 13.12 -5.30 1.61
C ASP A 87 12.38 -5.62 2.92
N ILE A 88 11.06 -5.85 2.86
CA ILE A 88 10.29 -6.32 4.00
C ILE A 88 10.86 -7.68 4.44
N ASN A 89 11.38 -7.71 5.67
CA ASN A 89 11.91 -8.93 6.26
C ASN A 89 10.80 -9.99 6.46
N ASN A 90 11.19 -11.22 6.83
CA ASN A 90 10.24 -12.32 7.05
C ASN A 90 10.18 -12.73 8.54
N ASN A 91 10.03 -11.73 9.42
CA ASN A 91 9.95 -11.94 10.85
C ASN A 91 8.50 -11.88 11.32
N SER A 92 7.77 -12.98 11.12
CA SER A 92 6.36 -13.04 11.47
C SER A 92 6.13 -13.00 12.98
N THR A 93 5.22 -12.15 13.41
CA THR A 93 4.67 -12.18 14.78
C THR A 93 3.66 -13.31 14.93
N LYS A 94 3.31 -13.63 16.18
CA LYS A 94 2.08 -14.38 16.48
C LYS A 94 0.86 -13.54 16.10
N TRP A 95 -0.28 -14.21 15.93
CA TRP A 95 -1.57 -13.54 15.82
C TRP A 95 -1.89 -12.80 17.13
N PHE A 96 -2.31 -11.56 17.03
CA PHE A 96 -2.60 -10.70 18.18
C PHE A 96 -3.98 -10.05 18.08
N ASP A 97 -4.51 -9.70 19.25
CA ASP A 97 -5.71 -8.89 19.39
C ASP A 97 -5.40 -7.42 19.15
N LEU A 98 -6.34 -6.72 18.53
CA LEU A 98 -6.14 -5.34 18.11
C LEU A 98 -6.42 -4.39 19.27
N VAL A 99 -5.47 -3.50 19.54
CA VAL A 99 -5.66 -2.41 20.50
C VAL A 99 -6.48 -1.30 19.84
N PRO A 100 -7.65 -0.91 20.37
CA PRO A 100 -8.46 0.17 19.82
C PRO A 100 -7.67 1.48 19.67
N GLY A 101 -7.86 2.18 18.54
CA GLY A 101 -7.15 3.43 18.24
C GLY A 101 -5.74 3.24 17.68
N SER A 102 -5.17 2.03 17.72
CA SER A 102 -3.88 1.73 17.10
C SER A 102 -3.96 1.76 15.57
N SER A 103 -2.83 2.03 14.90
CA SER A 103 -2.76 2.03 13.44
C SER A 103 -3.14 0.68 12.83
N LYS A 104 -2.80 -0.41 13.53
CA LYS A 104 -3.20 -1.77 13.19
C LYS A 104 -4.72 -1.95 13.31
N SER A 105 -5.37 -1.40 14.33
CA SER A 105 -6.84 -1.44 14.45
C SER A 105 -7.54 -0.64 13.35
N ASP A 106 -6.97 0.49 12.92
CA ASP A 106 -7.54 1.26 11.81
C ASP A 106 -7.35 0.58 10.47
N LEU A 107 -6.18 -0.03 10.23
CA LEU A 107 -5.96 -0.89 9.07
C LEU A 107 -6.95 -2.05 9.06
N PHE A 108 -7.16 -2.72 10.20
CA PHE A 108 -8.16 -3.77 10.33
C PHE A 108 -9.56 -3.27 9.95
N ASN A 109 -9.99 -2.16 10.54
CA ASN A 109 -11.30 -1.58 10.27
C ASN A 109 -11.43 -1.19 8.80
N TYR A 110 -10.38 -0.66 8.19
CA TYR A 110 -10.35 -0.32 6.77
C TYR A 110 -10.49 -1.55 5.88
N LEU A 111 -9.73 -2.63 6.17
CA LEU A 111 -9.73 -3.86 5.37
C LEU A 111 -11.02 -4.68 5.52
N CYS A 112 -11.59 -4.70 6.73
CA CYS A 112 -12.72 -5.53 7.10
C CYS A 112 -14.07 -4.82 7.00
N LYS A 113 -14.09 -3.50 6.74
CA LYS A 113 -15.31 -2.80 6.30
C LYS A 113 -15.75 -3.38 4.96
N LYS A 114 -17.03 -3.78 4.90
CA LYS A 114 -17.74 -4.09 3.66
C LYS A 114 -18.36 -2.82 3.12
#